data_AF-A0A248YL14-F1
#
_entry.id   AF-A0A248YL14-F1
#
_cell.length_a   1.000
_cell.length_b   1.000
_cell.length_c   1.000
_cell.angle_alpha   90.00
_cell.angle_beta   90.00
_cell.angle_gamma   90.00
#
_symmetry.space_group_name_H-M   'P 1'
#
loop_
_entity.id
_entity.type
_entity.pdbx_description
1 polymer ?
#
loop_
_entity_poly.entity_id
_entity_poly.type
_entity_poly.pdbx_seq_one_letter_code
_entity_poly.pdbx_strand_id
1 'polypeptide(L)'
;MQRLGLSADDRFAVLSGPPGQLMSALSSALHAGGTLLFADRPTNDAGALADWLRANRVSVVYASPPLLRSIAGRTQLPALRHVLVANTGNLTAHDVEALRRLSPDCRIVATYRTGPHGRPVAAYRVPDDWRLETAPLRVPLGTGLAGRPVRLRHPGGQPAAVGEVAEICVGERRTGDLGRRWPDGTLEFVGKVSAG
;
A
#
# COMPACT_ATOMS: atom_id res chain seq x y z
N MET A 1 9.55 3.51 -11.47
CA MET A 1 9.30 2.62 -10.32
C MET A 1 10.55 1.77 -10.18
N GLN A 2 11.26 1.89 -9.07
CA GLN A 2 12.44 1.06 -8.80
C GLN A 2 11.99 -0.41 -8.87
N ARG A 3 12.73 -1.28 -9.58
CA ARG A 3 12.37 -2.71 -9.63
C ARG A 3 12.39 -3.24 -8.20
N LEU A 4 11.29 -3.83 -7.75
CA LEU A 4 11.18 -4.38 -6.39
C LEU A 4 12.18 -5.54 -6.14
N GLY A 5 12.90 -6.00 -7.17
CA GLY A 5 13.83 -7.12 -7.07
C GLY A 5 13.11 -8.46 -6.94
N LEU A 6 11.94 -8.55 -7.58
CA LEU A 6 11.13 -9.76 -7.63
C LEU A 6 11.77 -10.78 -8.58
N SER A 7 11.68 -12.06 -8.24
CA SER A 7 12.20 -13.19 -9.02
C SER A 7 11.19 -14.33 -9.11
N ALA A 8 11.57 -15.39 -9.82
CA ALA A 8 10.75 -16.60 -9.96
C ALA A 8 10.56 -17.37 -8.64
N ASP A 9 11.45 -17.14 -7.66
CA ASP A 9 11.34 -17.74 -6.33
C ASP A 9 10.29 -17.04 -5.46
N ASP A 10 9.77 -15.87 -5.89
CA ASP A 10 8.81 -15.14 -5.11
C ASP A 10 7.42 -15.79 -5.12
N ARG A 11 6.83 -15.85 -3.93
CA ARG A 11 5.52 -16.43 -3.67
C ARG A 11 4.59 -15.32 -3.19
N PHE A 12 3.62 -15.00 -4.02
CA PHE A 12 2.71 -13.88 -3.87
C PHE A 12 1.42 -14.33 -3.20
N ALA A 13 0.97 -13.63 -2.17
CA ALA A 13 -0.35 -13.82 -1.59
C ALA A 13 -1.12 -12.49 -1.63
N VAL A 14 -2.36 -12.55 -2.13
CA VAL A 14 -3.28 -11.40 -2.10
C VAL A 14 -4.28 -11.63 -1.00
N LEU A 15 -4.07 -10.93 0.11
CA LEU A 15 -4.85 -11.08 1.33
C LEU A 15 -5.95 -10.03 1.41
N SER A 16 -5.80 -8.89 0.72
CA SER A 16 -6.79 -7.82 0.74
C SER A 16 -7.53 -7.58 -0.58
N GLY A 17 -8.77 -7.13 -0.41
CA GLY A 17 -9.22 -5.84 -0.94
C GLY A 17 -9.47 -5.73 -2.45
N PRO A 18 -9.61 -4.50 -2.98
CA PRO A 18 -10.18 -4.22 -4.31
C PRO A 18 -9.53 -5.01 -5.45
N PRO A 19 -10.27 -5.35 -6.53
CA PRO A 19 -9.77 -6.14 -7.66
C PRO A 19 -8.43 -5.66 -8.26
N GLY A 20 -8.13 -4.36 -8.14
CA GLY A 20 -6.86 -3.79 -8.56
C GLY A 20 -5.62 -4.39 -7.85
N GLN A 21 -5.68 -4.75 -6.57
CA GLN A 21 -4.52 -5.38 -5.91
C GLN A 21 -4.23 -6.77 -6.45
N LEU A 22 -5.27 -7.58 -6.70
CA LEU A 22 -5.11 -8.87 -7.38
C LEU A 22 -4.46 -8.69 -8.75
N MET A 23 -4.88 -7.68 -9.50
CA MET A 23 -4.30 -7.41 -10.82
C MET A 23 -2.85 -6.96 -10.75
N SER A 24 -2.51 -6.17 -9.73
CA SER A 24 -1.13 -5.76 -9.46
C SER A 24 -0.24 -6.96 -9.12
N ALA A 25 -0.75 -7.85 -8.25
CA ALA A 25 -0.06 -9.06 -7.85
C ALA A 25 0.12 -10.03 -9.02
N LEU A 26 -0.93 -10.28 -9.82
CA LEU A 26 -0.86 -11.12 -11.00
C LEU A 26 0.18 -10.59 -12.00
N SER A 27 0.13 -9.29 -12.33
CA SER A 27 1.10 -8.69 -13.23
C SER A 27 2.53 -8.79 -12.70
N SER A 28 2.73 -8.60 -11.39
CA SER A 28 4.05 -8.69 -10.76
C SER A 28 4.59 -10.11 -10.75
N ALA A 29 3.75 -11.10 -10.41
CA ALA A 29 4.11 -12.51 -10.40
C ALA A 29 4.45 -13.00 -11.82
N LEU A 30 3.59 -12.70 -12.80
CA LEU A 30 3.83 -13.07 -14.21
C LEU A 30 5.13 -12.47 -14.75
N HIS A 31 5.39 -11.19 -14.47
CA HIS A 31 6.61 -10.52 -14.94
C HIS A 31 7.88 -11.05 -14.26
N ALA A 32 7.79 -11.49 -13.00
CA ALA A 32 8.90 -12.05 -12.26
C ALA A 32 9.10 -13.56 -12.51
N GLY A 33 8.13 -14.26 -13.11
CA GLY A 33 8.08 -15.72 -13.17
C GLY A 33 7.73 -16.37 -11.83
N GLY A 34 7.16 -15.61 -10.89
CA GLY A 34 6.85 -16.06 -9.54
C GLY A 34 5.52 -16.81 -9.42
N THR A 35 5.24 -17.31 -8.22
CA THR A 35 4.04 -18.12 -7.93
C THR A 35 2.97 -17.29 -7.24
N LEU A 36 1.75 -17.23 -7.78
CA LEU A 36 0.60 -16.64 -7.10
C LEU A 36 -0.15 -17.72 -6.29
N LEU A 37 -0.34 -17.47 -5.00
CA LEU A 37 -1.01 -18.38 -4.07
C LEU A 37 -2.38 -17.81 -3.69
N PHE A 38 -3.40 -18.66 -3.78
CA PHE A 38 -4.73 -18.38 -3.29
C PHE A 38 -4.94 -19.12 -1.97
N ALA A 39 -5.34 -18.40 -0.92
CA ALA A 39 -5.69 -19.04 0.34
C ALA A 39 -7.04 -19.75 0.17
N ASP A 40 -7.04 -21.06 0.40
CA ASP A 40 -8.26 -21.91 0.37
C ASP A 40 -9.10 -21.78 1.67
N ARG A 41 -8.82 -20.75 2.48
CA ARG A 41 -9.44 -20.54 3.80
C ARG A 41 -9.97 -19.11 3.92
N PRO A 42 -11.09 -18.90 4.63
CA PRO A 42 -11.59 -17.57 4.88
C PRO A 42 -10.57 -16.77 5.70
N THR A 43 -10.33 -15.52 5.29
CA THR A 43 -9.35 -14.60 5.91
C THR A 43 -9.75 -14.10 7.30
N ASN A 44 -10.83 -14.65 7.89
CA ASN A 44 -11.37 -14.23 9.18
C ASN A 44 -10.65 -14.86 10.38
N ASP A 45 -9.93 -15.96 10.19
CA ASP A 45 -9.02 -16.52 11.20
C ASP A 45 -7.61 -16.00 10.99
N ALA A 46 -7.24 -14.99 11.79
CA ALA A 46 -5.93 -14.37 11.70
C ALA A 46 -4.77 -15.29 12.11
N GLY A 47 -5.01 -16.26 13.01
CA GLY A 47 -4.00 -17.23 13.41
C GLY A 47 -3.72 -18.21 12.28
N ALA A 48 -4.77 -18.83 11.76
CA ALA A 48 -4.65 -19.75 10.62
C ALA A 48 -4.07 -19.07 9.37
N LEU A 49 -4.41 -17.80 9.12
CA LEU A 49 -3.83 -17.02 8.03
C LEU A 49 -2.32 -16.81 8.23
N ALA A 50 -1.91 -16.40 9.43
CA ALA A 50 -0.50 -16.18 9.75
C ALA A 50 0.32 -17.49 9.58
N ASP A 51 -0.22 -18.60 10.06
CA ASP A 51 0.41 -19.92 9.91
C ASP A 51 0.46 -20.37 8.45
N TRP A 52 -0.58 -20.13 7.66
CA TRP A 52 -0.60 -20.44 6.24
C TRP A 52 0.45 -19.64 5.47
N LEU A 53 0.60 -18.34 5.74
CA LEU A 53 1.62 -17.48 5.14
C LEU A 53 3.03 -18.03 5.43
N ARG A 54 3.26 -18.44 6.68
CA ARG A 54 4.52 -19.02 7.14
C ARG A 54 4.80 -20.37 6.46
N ALA A 55 3.84 -21.29 6.51
CA ALA A 55 3.97 -22.64 5.94
C ALA A 55 4.23 -22.59 4.43
N ASN A 56 3.59 -21.66 3.72
CA ASN A 56 3.78 -21.48 2.29
C ASN A 56 4.98 -20.61 1.92
N ARG A 57 5.78 -20.16 2.89
CA ARG A 57 6.96 -19.30 2.68
C ARG A 57 6.65 -18.09 1.79
N VAL A 58 5.52 -17.42 2.06
CA VAL A 58 5.08 -16.27 1.27
C VAL A 58 6.12 -15.14 1.37
N SER A 59 6.55 -14.62 0.22
CA SER A 59 7.57 -13.57 0.14
C SER A 59 7.03 -12.20 -0.25
N VAL A 60 5.85 -12.15 -0.87
CA VAL A 60 5.18 -10.90 -1.27
C VAL A 60 3.73 -10.94 -0.82
N VAL A 61 3.32 -9.97 -0.02
CA VAL A 61 1.93 -9.84 0.46
C VAL A 61 1.30 -8.56 -0.05
N TYR A 62 0.08 -8.68 -0.54
CA TYR A 62 -0.82 -7.58 -0.86
C TYR A 62 -1.93 -7.54 0.18
N ALA A 63 -1.97 -6.50 1.03
CA ALA A 63 -2.86 -6.46 2.19
C ALA A 63 -3.42 -5.05 2.48
N SER A 64 -4.44 -4.99 3.33
CA SER A 64 -5.00 -3.75 3.88
C SER A 64 -4.50 -3.56 5.31
N PRO A 65 -4.45 -2.33 5.84
CA PRO A 65 -4.01 -2.10 7.22
C PRO A 65 -4.77 -2.94 8.26
N PRO A 66 -6.11 -3.07 8.22
CA PRO A 66 -6.84 -3.92 9.18
C PRO A 66 -6.39 -5.39 9.18
N LEU A 67 -6.09 -5.93 8.00
CA LEU A 67 -5.68 -7.34 7.88
C LEU A 67 -4.24 -7.54 8.36
N LEU A 68 -3.36 -6.57 8.13
CA LEU A 68 -2.01 -6.60 8.68
C LEU A 68 -2.03 -6.52 10.21
N ARG A 69 -2.91 -5.69 10.77
CA ARG A 69 -3.12 -5.61 12.22
C ARG A 69 -3.62 -6.93 12.80
N SER A 70 -4.50 -7.66 12.10
CA SER A 70 -5.05 -8.91 12.65
C SER A 70 -3.98 -10.00 12.77
N ILE A 71 -3.02 -10.06 11.84
CA ILE A 71 -1.92 -11.03 11.85
C ILE A 71 -0.67 -10.56 12.61
N ALA A 72 -0.57 -9.26 12.91
CA ALA A 72 0.56 -8.70 13.64
C ALA A 72 0.76 -9.37 15.00
N GLY A 73 2.01 -9.73 15.32
CA GLY A 73 2.38 -10.35 16.59
C GLY A 73 1.94 -11.80 16.77
N ARG A 74 1.31 -12.43 15.76
CA ARG A 74 0.88 -13.84 15.83
C ARG A 74 2.02 -14.82 15.51
N THR A 75 2.86 -14.49 14.54
CA THR A 75 4.00 -15.31 14.10
C THR A 75 5.06 -14.46 13.43
N GLN A 76 6.23 -15.01 13.16
CA GLN A 76 7.21 -14.41 12.26
C GLN A 76 7.06 -14.98 10.85
N LEU A 77 7.31 -14.14 9.84
CA LEU A 77 7.24 -14.48 8.42
C LEU A 77 8.62 -14.30 7.80
N PRO A 78 9.58 -15.21 8.07
CA PRO A 78 10.99 -15.02 7.67
C PRO A 78 11.21 -14.99 6.15
N ALA A 79 10.28 -15.52 5.36
CA ALA A 79 10.34 -15.45 3.90
C ALA A 79 9.80 -14.12 3.33
N LEU A 80 9.08 -13.33 4.14
CA LEU A 80 8.41 -12.12 3.70
C LEU A 80 9.41 -11.01 3.38
N ARG A 81 9.51 -10.65 2.11
CA ARG A 81 10.43 -9.63 1.56
C ARG A 81 9.69 -8.34 1.19
N HIS A 82 8.42 -8.42 0.83
CA HIS A 82 7.64 -7.29 0.32
C HIS A 82 6.22 -7.27 0.87
N VAL A 83 5.77 -6.09 1.30
CA VAL A 83 4.38 -5.85 1.71
C VAL A 83 3.83 -4.64 0.94
N LEU A 84 2.85 -4.87 0.09
CA LEU A 84 2.12 -3.84 -0.64
C LEU A 84 0.81 -3.56 0.08
N VAL A 85 0.70 -2.38 0.67
CA VAL A 85 -0.42 -2.02 1.55
C VAL A 85 -1.40 -1.13 0.82
N ALA A 86 -2.69 -1.49 0.80
CA ALA A 86 -3.75 -0.60 0.31
C ALA A 86 -3.95 0.57 1.30
N ASN A 87 -3.26 1.69 1.07
CA ASN A 87 -3.34 2.85 1.94
C ASN A 87 -4.45 3.78 1.46
N THR A 88 -5.57 3.80 2.18
CA THR A 88 -6.69 4.74 1.96
C THR A 88 -6.67 5.91 2.94
N GLY A 89 -5.49 6.23 3.50
CA GLY A 89 -5.32 7.27 4.51
C GLY A 89 -5.38 6.78 5.97
N ASN A 90 -5.39 5.47 6.18
CA ASN A 90 -5.52 4.82 7.48
C ASN A 90 -4.32 3.94 7.89
N LEU A 91 -3.27 3.91 7.07
CA LEU A 91 -2.01 3.25 7.42
C LEU A 91 -1.19 4.15 8.35
N THR A 92 -0.81 3.64 9.52
CA THR A 92 -0.14 4.41 10.58
C THR A 92 1.32 4.03 10.72
N ALA A 93 2.10 4.87 11.43
CA ALA A 93 3.48 4.53 11.77
C ALA A 93 3.58 3.25 12.64
N HIS A 94 2.60 3.00 13.52
CA HIS A 94 2.55 1.76 14.31
C HIS A 94 2.31 0.52 13.46
N ASP A 95 1.56 0.62 12.37
CA ASP A 95 1.38 -0.51 11.44
C ASP A 95 2.69 -0.88 10.75
N VAL A 96 3.50 0.11 10.39
CA VAL A 96 4.84 -0.11 9.81
C VAL A 96 5.73 -0.86 10.79
N GLU A 97 5.71 -0.46 12.07
CA GLU A 97 6.47 -1.13 13.11
C GLU A 97 5.97 -2.57 13.34
N ALA A 98 4.65 -2.78 13.34
CA ALA A 98 4.05 -4.11 13.43
C ALA A 98 4.45 -5.02 12.26
N LEU A 99 4.51 -4.49 11.04
CA LEU A 99 5.00 -5.20 9.87
C LEU A 99 6.47 -5.61 10.01
N ARG A 100 7.32 -4.72 10.54
CA ARG A 100 8.73 -5.04 10.79
C ARG A 100 8.94 -6.09 11.87
N ARG A 101 8.02 -6.22 12.83
CA ARG A 101 8.03 -7.35 13.78
C ARG A 101 7.71 -8.69 13.11
N LEU A 102 6.87 -8.70 12.07
CA LEU A 102 6.60 -9.90 11.28
C LEU A 102 7.82 -10.30 10.43
N SER A 103 8.50 -9.33 9.82
CA SER A 103 9.73 -9.51 9.06
C SER A 103 10.58 -8.22 9.07
N PRO A 104 11.72 -8.19 9.77
CA PRO A 104 12.51 -6.96 9.96
C PRO A 104 12.98 -6.30 8.66
N ASP A 105 13.35 -7.10 7.66
CA ASP A 105 13.94 -6.63 6.41
C ASP A 105 12.90 -6.45 5.29
N CYS A 106 11.60 -6.57 5.61
CA CYS A 106 10.58 -6.46 4.57
C CYS A 106 10.47 -5.02 4.05
N ARG A 107 10.40 -4.89 2.72
CA ARG A 107 10.14 -3.60 2.06
C ARG A 107 8.64 -3.33 2.06
N ILE A 108 8.25 -2.22 2.65
CA ILE A 108 6.84 -1.83 2.77
C ILE A 108 6.54 -0.73 1.75
N VAL A 109 5.54 -0.96 0.90
CA VAL A 109 5.07 0.01 -0.10
C VAL A 109 3.60 0.28 0.13
N ALA A 110 3.28 1.49 0.58
CA ALA A 110 1.90 1.96 0.64
C ALA A 110 1.44 2.34 -0.77
N THR A 111 0.29 1.82 -1.18
CA THR A 111 -0.31 2.02 -2.49
C THR A 111 -1.65 2.72 -2.33
N TYR A 112 -1.79 3.90 -2.92
CA TYR A 112 -3.02 4.67 -2.92
C TYR A 112 -3.81 4.38 -4.19
N ARG A 113 -5.05 3.89 -4.02
CA ARG A 113 -6.04 3.58 -5.06
C ARG A 113 -5.46 2.82 -6.27
N THR A 114 -5.29 1.52 -6.12
CA THR A 114 -4.94 0.63 -7.23
C THR A 114 -6.13 0.46 -8.18
N GLY A 115 -5.98 0.97 -9.41
CA GLY A 115 -7.01 0.87 -10.44
C GLY A 115 -7.16 -0.55 -11.01
N PRO A 116 -8.12 -0.77 -11.92
CA PRO A 116 -8.43 -2.10 -12.47
C PRO A 116 -7.25 -2.75 -13.20
N HIS A 117 -6.33 -1.96 -13.76
CA HIS A 117 -5.12 -2.47 -14.42
C HIS A 117 -3.96 -2.75 -13.45
N GLY A 118 -4.21 -2.86 -12.14
CA GLY A 118 -3.17 -3.17 -11.16
C GLY A 118 -2.17 -2.06 -10.88
N ARG A 119 -2.45 -0.83 -11.34
CA ARG A 119 -1.54 0.31 -11.15
C ARG A 119 -2.10 1.28 -10.10
N PRO A 120 -1.35 1.58 -9.02
CA PRO A 120 -1.75 2.60 -8.06
C PRO A 120 -1.73 4.00 -8.67
N VAL A 121 -2.52 4.90 -8.08
CA VAL A 121 -2.52 6.33 -8.40
C VAL A 121 -1.27 6.99 -7.84
N ALA A 122 -0.94 6.69 -6.58
CA ALA A 122 0.29 7.10 -5.93
C ALA A 122 0.87 5.95 -5.09
N ALA A 123 2.17 5.98 -4.87
CA ALA A 123 2.83 5.02 -4.00
C ALA A 123 3.87 5.71 -3.12
N TYR A 124 3.99 5.22 -1.89
CA TYR A 124 5.00 5.63 -0.93
C TYR A 124 5.81 4.40 -0.52
N ARG A 125 7.12 4.43 -0.77
CA ARG A 125 8.04 3.46 -0.19
C ARG A 125 8.37 3.93 1.21
N VAL A 126 8.05 3.11 2.20
CA VAL A 126 8.47 3.38 3.57
C VAL A 126 10.00 3.26 3.63
N PRO A 127 10.71 4.30 4.12
CA PRO A 127 12.16 4.26 4.32
C PRO A 127 12.60 3.11 5.22
N ASP A 128 13.78 2.54 4.96
CA ASP A 128 14.32 1.42 5.74
C ASP A 128 14.69 1.87 7.17
N ASP A 129 14.98 3.16 7.37
CA ASP A 129 15.27 3.81 8.65
C ASP A 129 14.05 4.43 9.36
N TRP A 130 12.82 4.09 8.95
CA TRP A 130 11.59 4.57 9.59
C TRP A 130 11.61 4.38 11.11
N ARG A 131 11.44 5.46 11.88
CA ARG A 131 11.43 5.48 13.34
C ARG A 131 10.14 6.10 13.84
N LEU A 132 9.46 5.43 14.76
CA LEU A 132 8.14 5.84 15.25
C LEU A 132 8.16 7.27 15.82
N GLU A 133 9.25 7.65 16.47
CA GLU A 133 9.44 8.95 17.14
C GLU A 133 9.53 10.13 16.16
N THR A 134 9.99 9.87 14.93
CA THR A 134 10.23 10.88 13.89
C THR A 134 9.26 10.75 12.71
N ALA A 135 8.55 9.64 12.63
CA ALA A 135 7.64 9.33 11.55
C ALA A 135 6.35 10.17 11.63
N PRO A 136 5.75 10.52 10.50
CA PRO A 136 4.40 11.07 10.51
C PRO A 136 3.42 10.05 11.08
N LEU A 137 2.40 10.52 11.80
CA LEU A 137 1.38 9.67 12.42
C LEU A 137 0.74 8.68 11.42
N ARG A 138 0.50 9.17 10.20
CA ARG A 138 0.00 8.39 9.06
C ARG A 138 1.04 8.30 7.98
N VAL A 139 1.17 7.12 7.38
CA VAL A 139 2.03 6.91 6.22
C VAL A 139 1.49 7.73 5.05
N PRO A 140 2.33 8.55 4.38
CA PRO A 140 1.91 9.32 3.23
C PRO A 140 1.29 8.45 2.12
N LEU A 141 0.48 9.06 1.27
CA LEU A 141 -0.01 8.44 0.04
C LEU A 141 1.10 8.34 -1.02
N GLY A 142 2.14 9.17 -0.87
CA GLY A 142 3.34 9.14 -1.69
C GLY A 142 3.21 9.97 -2.96
N THR A 143 3.92 9.58 -4.02
CA THR A 143 3.97 10.36 -5.26
C THR A 143 3.26 9.63 -6.40
N GLY A 144 2.80 10.41 -7.38
CA GLY A 144 2.24 9.84 -8.60
C GLY A 144 3.26 8.99 -9.36
N LEU A 145 2.78 7.96 -10.05
CA LEU A 145 3.66 7.15 -10.89
C LEU A 145 4.27 7.98 -12.03
N ALA A 146 5.46 7.58 -12.48
CA ALA A 146 6.12 8.22 -13.62
C ALA A 146 5.17 8.33 -14.84
N GLY A 147 5.08 9.54 -15.41
CA GLY A 147 4.17 9.86 -16.52
C GLY A 147 2.69 9.95 -16.13
N ARG A 148 2.33 9.84 -14.84
CA ARG A 148 0.96 9.90 -14.34
C ARG A 148 0.88 10.78 -13.08
N PRO A 149 1.10 12.09 -13.21
CA PRO A 149 1.02 13.00 -12.08
C PRO A 149 -0.40 13.02 -11.53
N VAL A 150 -0.50 12.97 -10.20
CA VAL A 150 -1.76 13.19 -9.48
C VAL A 150 -2.02 14.68 -9.43
N ARG A 151 -3.28 15.13 -9.57
CA ARG A 151 -3.64 16.55 -9.45
C ARG A 151 -4.41 16.79 -8.15
N LEU A 152 -4.27 17.98 -7.58
CA LEU A 152 -5.10 18.45 -6.47
C LEU A 152 -5.88 19.66 -6.98
N ARG A 153 -7.21 19.65 -6.81
CA ARG A 153 -8.08 20.74 -7.27
C ARG A 153 -9.00 21.20 -6.15
N HIS A 154 -9.11 22.52 -6.00
CA HIS A 154 -10.10 23.17 -5.16
C HIS A 154 -11.53 22.88 -5.65
N PRO A 155 -12.58 23.15 -4.85
CA PRO A 155 -13.97 23.00 -5.29
C PRO A 155 -14.27 23.74 -6.60
N GLY A 156 -13.74 24.96 -6.75
CA GLY A 156 -13.83 25.76 -7.98
C GLY A 156 -13.00 25.26 -9.17
N GLY A 157 -12.34 24.10 -9.06
CA GLY A 157 -11.60 23.45 -10.15
C GLY A 157 -10.15 23.94 -10.33
N GLN A 158 -9.76 25.02 -9.66
CA GLN A 158 -8.41 25.56 -9.72
C GLN A 158 -7.39 24.58 -9.11
N PRO A 159 -6.17 24.46 -9.68
CA PRO A 159 -5.09 23.68 -9.08
C PRO A 159 -4.73 24.22 -7.69
N ALA A 160 -4.44 23.31 -6.76
CA ALA A 160 -3.96 23.68 -5.43
C ALA A 160 -2.44 23.90 -5.44
N ALA A 161 -1.97 24.90 -4.69
CA ALA A 161 -0.56 25.14 -4.45
C ALA A 161 0.04 24.10 -3.46
N VAL A 162 1.37 24.09 -3.35
CA VAL A 162 2.06 23.27 -2.34
C VAL A 162 1.60 23.69 -0.94
N GLY A 163 1.28 22.71 -0.10
CA GLY A 163 0.77 22.92 1.26
C GLY A 163 -0.75 23.14 1.35
N GLU A 164 -1.43 23.46 0.26
CA GLU A 164 -2.89 23.63 0.27
C GLU A 164 -3.62 22.28 0.34
N VAL A 165 -4.75 22.28 1.03
CA VAL A 165 -5.66 21.13 1.08
C VAL A 165 -6.66 21.25 -0.06
N ALA A 166 -6.77 20.20 -0.86
CA ALA A 166 -7.69 20.13 -1.99
C ALA A 166 -8.05 18.69 -2.31
N GLU A 167 -9.04 18.50 -3.18
CA GLU A 167 -9.46 17.17 -3.58
C GLU A 167 -8.45 16.54 -4.56
N ILE A 168 -8.08 15.30 -4.27
CA ILE A 168 -7.21 14.50 -5.13
C ILE A 168 -7.99 14.14 -6.41
N CYS A 169 -7.32 14.24 -7.54
CA CYS A 169 -7.89 13.98 -8.86
C CYS A 169 -7.00 13.04 -9.68
N VAL A 170 -7.64 12.12 -10.41
CA VAL A 170 -7.00 11.19 -11.35
C VAL A 170 -7.54 11.45 -12.75
N GLY A 171 -6.74 12.07 -13.60
CA GLY A 171 -7.29 12.67 -14.82
C GLY A 171 -8.31 13.75 -14.44
N GLU A 172 -9.48 13.74 -15.06
CA GLU A 172 -10.59 14.66 -14.72
C GLU A 172 -11.47 14.12 -13.58
N ARG A 173 -11.23 12.90 -13.10
CA ARG A 173 -12.04 12.28 -12.05
C ARG A 173 -11.60 12.74 -10.66
N ARG A 174 -12.54 13.34 -9.93
CA ARG A 174 -12.49 13.65 -8.49
C ARG A 174 -12.57 12.37 -7.65
N THR A 175 -11.70 12.22 -6.64
CA THR A 175 -11.57 10.97 -5.89
C THR A 175 -12.53 10.83 -4.72
N GLY A 176 -13.06 11.94 -4.19
CA GLY A 176 -13.69 12.05 -2.89
C GLY A 176 -12.70 12.14 -1.71
N ASP A 177 -11.39 12.13 -1.98
CA ASP A 177 -10.34 12.23 -0.96
C ASP A 177 -9.69 13.61 -0.99
N LEU A 178 -9.63 14.26 0.18
CA LEU A 178 -8.84 15.47 0.39
C LEU A 178 -7.40 15.09 0.69
N GLY A 179 -6.47 15.79 0.05
CA GLY A 179 -5.06 15.64 0.29
C GLY A 179 -4.31 16.97 0.29
N ARG A 180 -3.05 16.89 0.66
CA ARG A 180 -2.08 17.98 0.62
C ARG A 180 -0.84 17.51 -0.11
N ARG A 181 -0.22 18.37 -0.93
CA ARG A 181 1.06 18.10 -1.58
C ARG A 181 2.18 18.87 -0.89
N TRP A 182 3.26 18.18 -0.55
CA TRP A 182 4.49 18.76 0.00
C TRP A 182 5.49 19.16 -1.10
N PRO A 183 6.51 20.00 -0.80
CA PRO A 183 7.48 20.47 -1.80
C PRO A 183 8.22 19.37 -2.56
N ASP A 184 8.44 18.22 -1.90
CA ASP A 184 9.05 17.01 -2.50
C ASP A 184 8.07 16.23 -3.43
N GLY A 185 6.85 16.74 -3.58
CA GLY A 185 5.78 16.14 -4.37
C GLY A 185 4.95 15.09 -3.62
N THR A 186 5.32 14.74 -2.38
CA THR A 186 4.64 13.74 -1.56
C THR A 186 3.21 14.18 -1.25
N LEU A 187 2.28 13.26 -1.44
CA LEU A 187 0.88 13.42 -1.09
C LEU A 187 0.60 12.89 0.31
N GLU A 188 -0.07 13.71 1.10
CA GLU A 188 -0.62 13.36 2.39
C GLU A 188 -2.14 13.28 2.30
N PHE A 189 -2.74 12.30 2.98
CA PHE A 189 -4.19 12.20 3.12
C PHE A 189 -4.67 13.10 4.26
N VAL A 190 -5.66 13.96 3.97
CA VAL A 190 -6.24 14.87 4.96
C VAL A 190 -7.61 14.38 5.44
N GLY A 191 -8.46 13.91 4.53
CA GLY A 191 -9.81 13.49 4.88
C GLY A 191 -10.65 13.08 3.68
N LYS A 192 -11.94 12.88 3.90
CA LYS A 192 -12.93 12.69 2.84
C LYS A 192 -13.67 14.00 2.58
N VAL A 193 -14.10 14.21 1.36
CA VAL A 193 -15.10 15.25 1.07
C VAL A 193 -16.38 14.88 1.81
N SER A 194 -16.90 15.77 2.66
CA SER A 194 -18.19 15.55 3.31
C SER A 194 -19.27 15.43 2.24
N ALA A 195 -20.11 14.40 2.33
CA ALA A 195 -21.35 14.39 1.56
C ALA A 195 -22.22 15.53 2.11
N GLY A 196 -22.47 16.54 1.29
CA GLY A 196 -23.49 17.55 1.57
C GLY A 196 -24.89 16.97 1.45
#